data_AF-A0A7J4KIX7-F1
#
_entry.id   AF-A0A7J4KIX7-F1
#
_cell.length_a   1.000
_cell.length_b   1.000
_cell.length_c   1.000
_cell.angle_alpha   90.00
_cell.angle_beta   90.00
_cell.angle_gamma   90.00
#
_symmetry.space_group_name_H-M   'P 1'
#
loop_
_entity.id
_entity.type
_entity.pdbx_description
1 polymer ?
#
loop_
_entity_poly.entity_id
_entity_poly.type
_entity_poly.pdbx_seq_one_letter_code
_entity_poly.pdbx_strand_id
1 'polypeptide(L)' 'MVKKKDLETLAILGIGLWFLSELAKKHGDVTAYRCWNCGGMLKPGQTICPWCGARQDWRQIR' A
#
# COMPACT_ATOMS: atom_id res chain seq x y z
N MET A 1 5.92 -39.41 6.86
CA MET A 1 4.87 -39.76 5.88
C MET A 1 3.73 -38.77 6.04
N VAL A 2 3.53 -37.87 5.08
CA VAL A 2 2.42 -36.89 5.09
C VAL A 2 1.15 -37.62 4.65
N LYS A 3 0.04 -37.53 5.40
CA LYS A 3 -1.20 -38.21 5.04
C LYS A 3 -1.94 -37.37 3.99
N LYS A 4 -2.73 -38.01 3.11
CA LYS A 4 -3.48 -37.32 2.04
C LYS A 4 -4.32 -36.13 2.56
N LYS A 5 -4.89 -36.27 3.75
CA LYS A 5 -5.70 -35.23 4.43
C LYS A 5 -4.90 -34.00 4.84
N ASP A 6 -3.62 -34.17 5.14
CA ASP A 6 -2.69 -33.07 5.46
C ASP A 6 -2.31 -32.30 4.18
N LEU A 7 -2.21 -33.00 3.04
CA LEU A 7 -1.90 -32.39 1.74
C LEU A 7 -3.04 -31.49 1.23
N GLU A 8 -4.29 -31.92 1.40
CA GLU A 8 -5.48 -31.12 1.05
C GLU A 8 -5.56 -29.85 1.91
N THR A 9 -5.26 -29.97 3.20
CA THR A 9 -5.23 -28.84 4.13
C THR A 9 -4.17 -27.80 3.74
N LEU A 10 -2.98 -28.26 3.34
CA LEU A 10 -1.92 -27.38 2.85
C LEU A 10 -2.29 -26.69 1.52
N ALA A 11 -2.98 -27.39 0.62
CA ALA A 11 -3.44 -26.82 -0.64
C ALA A 11 -4.45 -25.68 -0.44
N ILE A 12 -5.43 -25.86 0.47
CA ILE A 12 -6.42 -24.82 0.80
C ILE A 12 -5.74 -23.58 1.40
N LEU A 13 -4.80 -23.79 2.34
CA LEU A 13 -4.03 -22.69 2.93
C LEU A 13 -3.17 -21.97 1.88
N GLY A 14 -2.55 -22.71 0.96
CA GLY A 14 -1.78 -22.13 -0.15
C GLY A 14 -2.64 -21.27 -1.08
N ILE A 15 -3.82 -21.74 -1.47
CA ILE A 15 -4.76 -21.00 -2.31
C ILE A 15 -5.27 -19.75 -1.58
N GLY A 16 -5.60 -19.86 -0.29
CA GLY A 16 -6.05 -18.74 0.53
C GLY A 16 -4.99 -17.65 0.67
N LEU A 17 -3.73 -18.01 0.93
CA LEU A 17 -2.61 -17.07 1.01
C LEU A 17 -2.34 -16.37 -0.34
N TRP A 18 -2.40 -17.10 -1.45
CA TRP A 18 -2.25 -16.53 -2.78
C TRP A 18 -3.35 -15.48 -3.07
N PHE A 19 -4.61 -15.81 -2.75
CA PHE A 19 -5.74 -14.89 -2.93
C PHE A 19 -5.65 -13.64 -2.04
N LEU A 20 -5.17 -13.79 -0.79
CA LEU A 20 -4.93 -12.67 0.13
C LEU A 20 -3.89 -11.68 -0.44
N SER A 21 -2.80 -12.20 -1.03
CA SER A 21 -1.75 -11.38 -1.64
C SER A 21 -2.27 -10.53 -2.81
N GLU A 22 -3.18 -11.08 -3.61
CA GLU A 22 -3.75 -10.34 -4.74
C GLU A 22 -4.69 -9.21 -4.30
N LEU A 23 -5.46 -9.42 -3.21
CA LEU A 23 -6.30 -8.38 -2.63
C LEU A 23 -5.48 -7.20 -2.09
N ALA A 24 -4.31 -7.44 -1.49
CA ALA A 24 -3.44 -6.39 -0.95
C ALA A 24 -2.94 -5.43 -2.04
N LYS A 25 -2.65 -5.90 -3.26
CA LYS A 25 -2.18 -5.04 -4.36
C LYS A 25 -3.27 -4.10 -4.89
N LYS A 26 -4.54 -4.46 -4.72
CA LYS A 26 -5.67 -3.69 -5.26
C LYS A 26 -5.97 -2.42 -4.45
N HIS A 27 -5.59 -2.40 -3.17
CA HIS A 27 -5.67 -1.24 -2.31
C HIS A 27 -4.33 -0.51 -2.31
N GLY A 28 -4.09 0.25 -3.37
CA GLY A 28 -2.90 1.09 -3.51
C GLY A 28 -2.65 1.89 -2.24
N ASP A 29 -1.42 1.79 -1.75
CA ASP A 29 -0.88 2.39 -0.55
C ASP A 29 -1.30 3.86 -0.43
N VAL A 30 -2.24 4.16 0.47
CA VAL A 30 -2.65 5.53 0.76
C VAL A 30 -1.69 6.09 1.80
N THR A 31 -0.42 6.26 1.41
CA THR A 31 0.55 7.00 2.20
C THR A 31 0.23 8.48 2.09
N ALA A 32 -0.67 8.94 2.96
CA ALA A 32 -0.77 10.36 3.24
C ALA A 32 0.60 10.86 3.71
N TYR A 33 1.09 11.95 3.11
CA TYR A 33 2.40 12.52 3.40
C TYR A 33 2.26 13.97 3.84
N ARG A 34 3.25 14.52 4.54
CA ARG A 34 3.19 15.91 4.98
C ARG A 34 3.81 16.85 3.95
N CYS A 35 3.20 18.01 3.78
CA CYS A 35 3.77 19.11 3.02
C CYS A 35 5.08 19.57 3.66
N TRP A 36 6.16 19.63 2.89
CA TRP A 36 7.47 20.08 3.38
C TRP A 36 7.47 21.54 3.85
N ASN A 37 6.59 22.38 3.29
CA ASN A 37 6.54 23.81 3.59
C ASN A 37 5.67 24.16 4.81
N CYS A 38 4.51 23.50 4.97
CA CYS A 38 3.53 23.86 6.01
C CYS A 38 3.14 22.70 6.95
N GLY A 39 3.57 21.47 6.67
CA GLY A 39 3.29 20.30 7.50
C GLY A 39 1.89 19.69 7.36
N GLY A 40 1.01 20.23 6.51
CA GLY A 40 -0.33 19.67 6.28
C GLY A 40 -0.32 18.29 5.60
N MET A 41 -1.31 17.43 5.88
CA MET A 41 -1.46 16.06 5.35
C MET A 41 -1.98 15.91 3.90
N LEU A 42 -1.07 15.82 2.95
CA LEU A 42 -1.41 15.64 1.54
C LEU A 42 -1.83 14.21 1.21
N LYS A 43 -2.78 14.10 0.27
CA LYS A 43 -3.12 12.82 -0.36
C LYS A 43 -2.08 12.49 -1.44
N PRO A 44 -1.79 11.19 -1.67
CA PRO A 44 -0.90 10.77 -2.76
C PRO A 44 -1.39 11.33 -4.11
N GLY A 45 -0.45 11.82 -4.91
CA GLY A 45 -0.72 12.42 -6.23
C GLY A 45 -0.99 13.93 -6.25
N GLN A 46 -1.05 14.61 -5.11
CA GLN A 46 -1.22 16.08 -5.07
C GLN A 46 0.10 16.80 -5.38
N THR A 47 0.18 17.48 -6.53
CA THR A 47 1.38 18.25 -6.92
C THR A 47 1.43 19.65 -6.32
N ILE A 48 0.34 20.14 -5.73
CA ILE A 48 0.22 21.46 -5.11
C ILE A 48 -0.47 21.28 -3.76
N CYS A 49 0.08 21.89 -2.71
CA CYS A 49 -0.49 21.85 -1.39
C CYS A 49 -1.76 22.73 -1.30
N PRO A 50 -2.92 22.20 -0.88
CA PRO A 50 -4.16 22.98 -0.75
C PRO A 50 -4.14 23.96 0.43
N TRP A 51 -3.22 23.80 1.39
CA TRP A 51 -3.12 24.68 2.55
C TRP A 51 -2.24 25.91 2.34
N CYS A 52 -1.15 25.76 1.59
CA CYS A 52 -0.16 26.82 1.43
C CYS A 52 0.21 27.14 -0.02
N GLY A 53 -0.30 26.38 -0.99
CA GLY A 53 0.00 26.57 -2.41
C GLY A 53 1.38 26.09 -2.86
N ALA A 54 2.22 25.57 -1.94
CA ALA A 54 3.56 25.10 -2.30
C ALA A 54 3.50 23.88 -3.24
N ARG A 55 4.36 23.88 -4.27
CA ARG A 55 4.51 22.73 -5.17
C ARG A 55 5.14 21.56 -4.41
N GLN A 56 4.59 20.38 -4.63
CA GLN A 56 5.00 19.14 -3.97
C GLN A 56 5.61 18.24 -5.04
N ASP A 57 6.90 18.37 -5.25
CA ASP A 57 7.65 17.40 -6.03
C ASP A 57 8.19 16.33 -5.08
N TRP A 58 7.69 15.11 -5.24
CA TRP A 58 8.16 13.93 -4.53
C TRP A 58 9.65 13.59 -4.75
N ARG A 59 10.36 14.37 -5.57
CA ARG A 59 11.78 14.21 -5.90
C ARG A 59 12.72 15.00 -4.98
N GLN A 60 12.20 15.93 -4.19
CA GLN A 60 12.99 16.79 -3.30
C GLN A 60 13.33 16.14 -1.94
N ILE A 61 12.76 14.98 -1.63
CA ILE A 61 13.02 14.24 -0.39
C ILE A 61 14.01 13.11 -0.71
N ARG A 62 15.29 13.45 -0.91
CA ARG A 62 16.39 12.48 -0.97
C ARG A 62 17.54 12.98 -0.11
#